data_AF-A0A3L6FQU0-F1
#
_entry.id   AF-A0A3L6FQU0-F1
#
_cell.length_a   1.000
_cell.length_b   1.000
_cell.length_c   1.000
_cell.angle_alpha   90.00
_cell.angle_beta   90.00
_cell.angle_gamma   90.00
#
_symmetry.space_group_name_H-M   'P 1'
#
loop_
_entity.id
_entity.type
_entity.pdbx_description
1 polymer ?
#
loop_
_entity_poly.entity_id
_entity_poly.type
_entity_poly.pdbx_seq_one_letter_code
_entity_poly.pdbx_strand_id
1 'polypeptide(L)'
;MVGPVFLYDLPPSREPEVRAPQAASPFFLHALPSPMRGSSASARPCSPPSASASRASLGALVLAAEGKFFSNGYDLAWARAGPAPAPGHRLFAMRAAMRATFRGLVADLLALPVPTVTTVMGHAAGAGCALALAHDAIAMRASRGFLCMSEGSLNDVGSVDVFSWIRCLDLRTLAVLTNSTLSSSSDPHNISFHYLIPEGGNDKLSYFKLKVLLPDSDLTVTSQKQIKDKLNVATPKGNFLWLFHIELSPFLIAKSQLSKKRFVYIAADSIIKGKVEDLGRMELGGYAIGAVEDCSKRLSDYISMDVLSAIQRAGATFSWVPKEPYNEDACLLDFDVLLMEPRKLEKTLITSIMWWATGCLQQCRY
;
A
#
# COMPACT_ATOMS: atom_id res chain seq x y z
N MET A 1 -6.22 8.80 -55.10
CA MET A 1 -5.08 7.88 -55.22
C MET A 1 -4.77 7.33 -53.83
N VAL A 2 -4.47 6.02 -53.77
CA VAL A 2 -4.10 5.18 -52.60
C VAL A 2 -5.25 4.92 -51.62
N GLY A 3 -5.80 3.73 -51.35
CA GLY A 3 -5.63 2.32 -51.79
C GLY A 3 -6.59 1.45 -50.91
N PRO A 4 -7.06 0.25 -51.34
CA PRO A 4 -8.14 -0.48 -50.66
C PRO A 4 -7.67 -1.40 -49.52
N VAL A 5 -8.46 -1.52 -48.45
CA VAL A 5 -8.28 -2.51 -47.37
C VAL A 5 -9.24 -3.68 -47.62
N PHE A 6 -8.68 -4.88 -47.73
CA PHE A 6 -9.41 -6.13 -47.97
C PHE A 6 -9.96 -6.71 -46.66
N LEU A 7 -11.26 -7.07 -46.65
CA LEU A 7 -11.84 -8.02 -45.72
C LEU A 7 -11.47 -9.44 -46.16
N TYR A 8 -10.98 -10.27 -45.23
CA TYR A 8 -10.97 -11.72 -45.39
C TYR A 8 -11.61 -12.38 -44.17
N ASP A 9 -12.70 -13.10 -44.43
CA ASP A 9 -13.32 -14.09 -43.53
C ASP A 9 -12.33 -15.24 -43.27
N LEU A 10 -12.21 -15.66 -42.01
CA LEU A 10 -11.43 -16.83 -41.60
C LEU A 10 -12.33 -18.06 -41.35
N PRO A 11 -11.99 -19.25 -41.91
CA PRO A 11 -12.74 -20.51 -41.75
C PRO A 11 -12.33 -21.29 -40.46
N PRO A 12 -13.04 -22.37 -40.09
CA PRO A 12 -12.92 -22.98 -38.76
C PRO A 12 -11.75 -24.00 -38.62
N SER A 13 -11.20 -24.03 -37.40
CA SER A 13 -10.49 -25.12 -36.69
C SER A 13 -9.47 -26.01 -37.42
N ARG A 14 -8.19 -25.93 -37.00
CA ARG A 14 -7.26 -27.07 -36.91
C ARG A 14 -6.30 -26.88 -35.71
N GLU A 15 -6.23 -27.89 -34.85
CA GLU A 15 -5.20 -28.02 -33.81
C GLU A 15 -3.81 -28.18 -34.47
N PRO A 16 -2.74 -27.54 -33.95
CA PRO A 16 -1.40 -27.85 -34.37
C PRO A 16 -0.82 -29.00 -33.55
N GLU A 17 -0.57 -30.10 -34.25
CA GLU A 17 0.29 -31.22 -33.85
C GLU A 17 1.73 -30.72 -33.59
N VAL A 18 2.19 -30.76 -32.34
CA VAL A 18 3.57 -30.41 -31.97
C VAL A 18 4.40 -31.68 -31.84
N ARG A 19 5.25 -31.90 -32.84
CA ARG A 19 6.32 -32.90 -32.88
C ARG A 19 7.31 -32.66 -31.73
N ALA A 20 7.60 -33.69 -30.95
CA ALA A 20 8.51 -33.63 -29.80
C ALA A 20 9.97 -33.34 -30.21
N PRO A 21 10.70 -32.45 -29.52
CA PRO A 21 12.15 -32.43 -29.55
C PRO A 21 12.74 -33.34 -28.47
N GLN A 22 13.92 -33.84 -28.79
CA GLN A 22 14.74 -34.82 -28.09
C GLN A 22 15.08 -34.43 -26.64
N ALA A 23 15.44 -35.46 -25.85
CA ALA A 23 15.75 -35.43 -24.43
C ALA A 23 16.51 -34.15 -23.97
N ALA A 24 15.82 -33.33 -23.18
CA ALA A 24 16.38 -32.11 -22.60
C ALA A 24 16.94 -32.40 -21.20
N SER A 25 18.23 -32.17 -21.04
CA SER A 25 19.00 -32.16 -19.80
C SER A 25 18.37 -31.25 -18.73
N PRO A 26 18.51 -31.55 -17.42
CA PRO A 26 18.07 -30.64 -16.37
C PRO A 26 18.82 -29.30 -16.49
N PHE A 27 18.09 -28.20 -16.44
CA PHE A 27 18.66 -26.86 -16.42
C PHE A 27 18.99 -26.51 -14.97
N PHE A 28 20.23 -26.10 -14.69
CA PHE A 28 20.64 -25.60 -13.39
C PHE A 28 20.51 -24.07 -13.41
N LEU A 29 19.64 -23.53 -12.57
CA LEU A 29 19.64 -22.08 -12.31
C LEU A 29 20.60 -21.83 -11.16
N HIS A 30 21.77 -21.27 -11.45
CA HIS A 30 22.67 -20.75 -10.42
C HIS A 30 22.14 -19.39 -9.98
N ALA A 31 21.50 -19.33 -8.81
CA ALA A 31 21.39 -18.05 -8.10
C ALA A 31 22.82 -17.60 -7.79
N LEU A 32 23.17 -16.37 -8.18
CA LEU A 32 24.53 -15.84 -8.05
C LEU A 32 25.08 -16.09 -6.62
N PRO A 33 26.30 -16.64 -6.46
CA PRO A 33 26.88 -16.78 -5.14
C PRO A 33 27.09 -15.39 -4.56
N SER A 34 26.35 -15.07 -3.50
CA SER A 34 26.74 -13.98 -2.63
C SER A 34 28.09 -14.35 -2.03
N PRO A 35 29.15 -13.52 -2.15
CA PRO A 35 30.39 -13.79 -1.46
C PRO A 35 30.07 -13.88 0.04
N MET A 36 30.65 -14.87 0.73
CA MET A 36 30.54 -15.02 2.19
C MET A 36 30.68 -13.64 2.83
N ARG A 37 29.56 -13.08 3.30
CA ARG A 37 29.51 -11.72 3.82
C ARG A 37 30.04 -11.77 5.25
N GLY A 38 31.34 -11.56 5.37
CA GLY A 38 31.95 -11.15 6.62
C GLY A 38 31.30 -9.85 7.09
N SER A 39 30.72 -9.91 8.29
CA SER A 39 30.18 -8.75 9.00
C SER A 39 31.29 -7.74 9.29
N SER A 40 31.14 -6.50 8.84
CA SER A 40 31.89 -5.37 9.39
C SER A 40 31.12 -4.78 10.57
N ALA A 41 31.36 -5.30 11.76
CA ALA A 41 31.14 -4.58 13.01
C ALA A 41 32.43 -4.67 13.84
N SER A 42 33.12 -3.53 13.94
CA SER A 42 34.09 -3.10 14.95
C SER A 42 34.97 -4.15 15.67
N ALA A 43 36.23 -4.19 15.25
CA ALA A 43 37.50 -4.45 15.96
C ALA A 43 37.51 -5.23 17.30
N ARG A 44 38.15 -6.42 17.27
CA ARG A 44 39.21 -6.89 18.21
C ARG A 44 39.93 -8.11 17.58
N PRO A 45 41.28 -8.24 17.66
CA PRO A 45 41.99 -9.34 17.03
C PRO A 45 42.11 -10.55 17.96
N CYS A 46 41.78 -11.74 17.47
CA CYS A 46 42.07 -13.02 18.13
C CYS A 46 42.80 -13.97 17.18
N SER A 47 43.87 -14.55 17.72
CA SER A 47 44.81 -15.53 17.17
C SER A 47 44.14 -16.81 16.65
N PRO A 48 44.82 -17.62 15.80
CA PRO A 48 44.19 -18.80 15.22
C PRO A 48 44.10 -19.95 16.24
N PRO A 49 43.00 -20.72 16.30
CA PRO A 49 42.98 -21.97 17.03
C PRO A 49 43.64 -23.07 16.18
N SER A 50 44.52 -23.80 16.84
CA SER A 50 45.13 -25.04 16.37
C SER A 50 44.08 -26.12 16.11
N ALA A 51 44.38 -26.96 15.11
CA ALA A 51 43.62 -28.11 14.64
C ALA A 51 43.13 -29.05 15.76
N SER A 52 41.89 -29.52 15.66
CA SER A 52 41.54 -30.89 15.22
C SER A 52 40.12 -31.25 15.70
N ALA A 53 39.16 -31.28 14.78
CA ALA A 53 37.93 -32.04 14.95
C ALA A 53 37.58 -32.63 13.58
N SER A 54 37.31 -33.93 13.59
CA SER A 54 37.08 -34.85 12.47
C SER A 54 36.41 -34.25 11.23
N ARG A 55 36.88 -34.64 10.03
CA ARG A 55 36.13 -34.59 8.77
C ARG A 55 34.81 -35.37 8.93
N ALA A 56 33.79 -34.70 9.46
CA ALA A 56 32.41 -35.08 9.20
C ALA A 56 32.13 -34.69 7.75
N SER A 57 31.68 -35.65 6.96
CA SER A 57 31.36 -35.54 5.53
C SER A 57 30.83 -34.17 5.13
N LEU A 58 31.40 -33.57 4.08
CA LEU A 58 30.81 -32.47 3.33
C LEU A 58 29.45 -32.94 2.78
N GLY A 59 28.42 -32.86 3.60
CA GLY A 59 27.04 -33.18 3.24
C GLY A 59 26.38 -31.95 2.66
N ALA A 60 25.64 -32.13 1.57
CA ALA A 60 24.72 -31.12 1.06
C ALA A 60 23.30 -31.48 1.53
N LEU A 61 22.51 -30.46 1.85
CA LEU A 61 21.08 -30.63 2.08
C LEU A 61 20.38 -30.65 0.72
N VAL A 62 19.74 -31.77 0.38
CA VAL A 62 18.98 -31.91 -0.87
C VAL A 62 17.48 -31.96 -0.57
N LEU A 63 16.72 -31.00 -1.10
CA LEU A 63 15.27 -31.03 -1.10
C LEU A 63 14.77 -31.58 -2.44
N ALA A 64 14.21 -32.78 -2.41
CA ALA A 64 13.55 -33.38 -3.55
C ALA A 64 12.05 -33.50 -3.30
N ALA A 65 11.25 -32.91 -4.18
CA ALA A 65 9.81 -33.11 -4.15
C ALA A 65 9.48 -34.52 -4.67
N GLU A 66 8.37 -35.10 -4.20
CA GLU A 66 7.83 -36.34 -4.73
C GLU A 66 6.54 -36.05 -5.52
N GLY A 67 6.40 -36.65 -6.71
CA GLY A 67 5.19 -36.54 -7.53
C GLY A 67 5.21 -35.45 -8.61
N LYS A 68 4.01 -34.97 -8.99
CA LYS A 68 3.78 -34.14 -10.19
C LYS A 68 4.13 -32.65 -9.99
N PHE A 69 4.14 -32.16 -8.77
CA PHE A 69 4.35 -30.75 -8.42
C PHE A 69 5.46 -30.63 -7.38
N PHE A 70 6.18 -29.50 -7.37
CA PHE A 70 7.14 -29.21 -6.31
C PHE A 70 6.42 -28.68 -5.07
N SER A 71 5.65 -27.59 -5.23
CA SER A 71 4.78 -27.04 -4.18
C SER A 71 3.87 -25.97 -4.77
N ASN A 72 2.58 -25.97 -4.43
CA ASN A 72 1.64 -24.93 -4.84
C ASN A 72 1.57 -23.75 -3.85
N GLY A 73 2.44 -23.71 -2.84
CA GLY A 73 2.41 -22.71 -1.78
C GLY A 73 1.30 -22.99 -0.76
N TYR A 74 0.68 -21.94 -0.22
CA TYR A 74 -0.37 -22.07 0.79
C TYR A 74 -1.70 -22.55 0.20
N ASP A 75 -2.42 -23.37 0.95
CA ASP A 75 -3.79 -23.78 0.61
C ASP A 75 -4.79 -22.64 0.90
N LEU A 76 -4.99 -21.81 -0.12
CA LEU A 76 -5.93 -20.68 -0.06
C LEU A 76 -7.40 -21.13 0.03
N ALA A 77 -7.74 -22.32 -0.49
CA ALA A 77 -9.10 -22.84 -0.44
C ALA A 77 -9.45 -23.26 1.00
N TRP A 78 -8.53 -23.96 1.67
CA TRP A 78 -8.63 -24.26 3.10
C TRP A 78 -8.67 -22.99 3.96
N ALA A 79 -7.85 -21.99 3.64
CA ALA A 79 -7.81 -20.73 4.38
C ALA A 79 -9.10 -19.92 4.27
N ARG A 80 -9.84 -20.08 3.18
CA ARG A 80 -11.15 -19.45 2.93
C ARG A 80 -12.32 -20.27 3.49
N ALA A 81 -12.16 -21.59 3.66
CA ALA A 81 -13.18 -22.46 4.21
C ALA A 81 -13.21 -22.37 5.75
N GLY A 82 -14.20 -21.68 6.34
CA GLY A 82 -14.45 -21.66 7.78
C GLY A 82 -15.93 -21.49 8.11
N PRO A 83 -16.43 -22.02 9.24
CA PRO A 83 -17.83 -21.86 9.63
C PRO A 83 -18.18 -20.39 9.90
N ALA A 84 -19.32 -19.93 9.38
CA ALA A 84 -19.92 -18.65 9.75
C ALA A 84 -20.24 -18.68 11.26
N PRO A 85 -19.85 -17.65 12.04
CA PRO A 85 -20.08 -16.24 11.74
C PRO A 85 -18.81 -15.38 11.54
N ALA A 86 -17.64 -15.99 11.35
CA ALA A 86 -16.37 -15.26 11.13
C ALA A 86 -15.63 -15.71 9.85
N PRO A 87 -16.11 -15.31 8.65
CA PRO A 87 -15.33 -15.49 7.42
C PRO A 87 -13.97 -14.77 7.59
N GLY A 88 -12.86 -15.52 7.53
CA GLY A 88 -11.50 -14.95 7.56
C GLY A 88 -10.62 -15.31 8.76
N HIS A 89 -11.13 -15.98 9.81
CA HIS A 89 -10.28 -16.38 10.96
C HIS A 89 -9.10 -17.28 10.54
N ARG A 90 -9.33 -18.22 9.62
CA ARG A 90 -8.28 -19.10 9.08
C ARG A 90 -7.29 -18.37 8.17
N LEU A 91 -7.75 -17.36 7.44
CA LEU A 91 -6.89 -16.49 6.64
C LEU A 91 -5.95 -15.64 7.53
N PHE A 92 -6.46 -15.11 8.64
CA PHE A 92 -5.63 -14.41 9.64
C PHE A 92 -4.61 -15.33 10.29
N ALA A 93 -5.01 -16.54 10.69
CA ALA A 93 -4.10 -17.55 11.25
C ALA A 93 -3.02 -17.96 10.22
N MET A 94 -3.40 -18.18 8.96
CA MET A 94 -2.46 -18.49 7.88
C MET A 94 -1.48 -17.35 7.62
N ARG A 95 -1.94 -16.08 7.65
CA ARG A 95 -1.06 -14.90 7.54
C ARG A 95 -0.10 -14.78 8.73
N ALA A 96 -0.53 -15.14 9.93
CA ALA A 96 0.34 -15.18 11.11
C ALA A 96 1.40 -16.28 10.98
N ALA A 97 1.00 -17.48 10.56
CA ALA A 97 1.91 -18.61 10.28
C ALA A 97 2.89 -18.30 9.15
N MET A 98 2.46 -17.58 8.11
CA MET A 98 3.34 -17.10 7.04
C MET A 98 4.43 -16.16 7.58
N ARG A 99 4.03 -15.19 8.42
CA ARG A 99 4.99 -14.21 8.96
C ARG A 99 5.95 -14.79 9.98
N ALA A 100 5.49 -15.69 10.84
CA ALA A 100 6.32 -16.24 11.91
C ALA A 100 7.09 -17.49 11.46
N THR A 101 6.38 -18.47 10.89
CA THR A 101 6.92 -19.82 10.69
C THR A 101 7.64 -19.96 9.36
N PHE A 102 7.04 -19.49 8.26
CA PHE A 102 7.65 -19.64 6.93
C PHE A 102 8.82 -18.70 6.70
N ARG A 103 8.73 -17.44 7.15
CA ARG A 103 9.89 -16.53 7.16
C ARG A 103 11.04 -17.08 8.02
N GLY A 104 10.73 -17.67 9.17
CA GLY A 104 11.73 -18.34 10.03
C GLY A 104 12.40 -19.49 9.29
N LEU A 105 11.62 -20.39 8.69
CA LEU A 105 12.13 -21.51 7.91
C LEU A 105 13.05 -21.07 6.76
N VAL A 106 12.66 -20.04 6.00
CA VAL A 106 13.49 -19.51 4.90
C VAL A 106 14.77 -18.88 5.45
N ALA A 107 14.70 -18.13 6.56
CA ALA A 107 15.87 -17.56 7.20
C ALA A 107 16.83 -18.63 7.72
N ASP A 108 16.30 -19.69 8.33
CA ASP A 108 17.08 -20.83 8.81
C ASP A 108 17.76 -21.56 7.65
N LEU A 109 17.04 -21.78 6.54
CA LEU A 109 17.60 -22.42 5.34
C LEU A 109 18.73 -21.58 4.73
N LEU A 110 18.56 -20.26 4.65
CA LEU A 110 19.57 -19.33 4.16
C LEU A 110 20.79 -19.21 5.10
N ALA A 111 20.61 -19.53 6.39
CA ALA A 111 21.68 -19.49 7.40
C ALA A 111 22.39 -20.84 7.58
N LEU A 112 22.00 -21.90 6.86
CA LEU A 112 22.63 -23.22 6.99
C LEU A 112 24.11 -23.18 6.59
N PRO A 113 25.02 -23.76 7.39
CA PRO A 113 26.45 -23.80 7.08
C PRO A 113 26.82 -24.94 6.12
N VAL A 114 25.87 -25.42 5.31
CA VAL A 114 26.05 -26.51 4.34
C VAL A 114 25.38 -26.14 3.01
N PRO A 115 25.92 -26.58 1.85
CA PRO A 115 25.30 -26.33 0.57
C PRO A 115 23.88 -26.89 0.50
N THR A 116 22.94 -26.12 -0.03
CA THR A 116 21.53 -26.49 -0.19
C THR A 116 21.17 -26.62 -1.67
N VAL A 117 20.58 -27.74 -2.05
CA VAL A 117 20.17 -28.02 -3.44
C VAL A 117 18.71 -28.42 -3.47
N THR A 118 17.92 -27.88 -4.39
CA THR A 118 16.53 -28.29 -4.59
C THR A 118 16.30 -28.84 -5.99
N THR A 119 15.43 -29.84 -6.11
CA THR A 119 15.02 -30.42 -7.39
C THR A 119 13.54 -30.14 -7.66
N VAL A 120 13.27 -29.31 -8.67
CA VAL A 120 11.93 -28.86 -9.04
C VAL A 120 11.44 -29.69 -10.24
N MET A 121 10.75 -30.78 -9.93
CA MET A 121 10.23 -31.73 -10.95
C MET A 121 8.91 -31.27 -11.62
N GLY A 122 8.24 -30.28 -11.05
CA GLY A 122 6.94 -29.74 -11.47
C GLY A 122 6.74 -28.29 -11.01
N HIS A 123 5.49 -27.78 -11.02
CA HIS A 123 5.22 -26.38 -10.64
C HIS A 123 5.62 -26.08 -9.20
N ALA A 124 6.31 -24.95 -9.00
CA ALA A 124 6.57 -24.32 -7.72
C ALA A 124 5.89 -22.94 -7.72
N ALA A 125 4.80 -22.76 -6.98
CA ALA A 125 4.00 -21.54 -6.96
C ALA A 125 4.01 -20.82 -5.60
N GLY A 126 3.97 -19.49 -5.59
CA GLY A 126 3.86 -18.66 -4.38
C GLY A 126 4.95 -18.98 -3.33
N ALA A 127 4.56 -19.38 -2.12
CA ALA A 127 5.50 -19.81 -1.09
C ALA A 127 6.37 -21.03 -1.50
N GLY A 128 5.86 -21.89 -2.39
CA GLY A 128 6.65 -22.97 -2.97
C GLY A 128 7.78 -22.47 -3.88
N CYS A 129 7.55 -21.36 -4.59
CA CYS A 129 8.58 -20.68 -5.37
C CYS A 129 9.66 -20.06 -4.46
N ALA A 130 9.23 -19.34 -3.41
CA ALA A 130 10.14 -18.76 -2.42
C ALA A 130 11.00 -19.81 -1.71
N LEU A 131 10.43 -20.99 -1.38
CA LEU A 131 11.18 -22.10 -0.79
C LEU A 131 12.22 -22.69 -1.78
N ALA A 132 11.87 -22.83 -3.06
CA ALA A 132 12.83 -23.29 -4.06
C ALA A 132 13.99 -22.30 -4.23
N LEU A 133 13.70 -21.00 -4.26
CA LEU A 133 14.69 -19.92 -4.39
C LEU A 133 15.59 -19.74 -3.17
N ALA A 134 15.23 -20.29 -2.02
CA ALA A 134 16.03 -20.22 -0.81
C ALA A 134 17.19 -21.25 -0.78
N HIS A 135 17.35 -22.07 -1.82
CA HIS A 135 18.47 -23.01 -1.96
C HIS A 135 19.59 -22.43 -2.83
N ASP A 136 20.84 -22.84 -2.59
CA ASP A 136 22.02 -22.39 -3.34
C ASP A 136 22.01 -22.84 -4.81
N ALA A 137 21.42 -24.01 -5.09
CA ALA A 137 21.26 -24.53 -6.44
C ALA A 137 19.85 -25.11 -6.67
N ILE A 138 19.29 -24.80 -7.84
CA ILE A 138 17.98 -25.29 -8.27
C ILE A 138 18.16 -26.11 -9.55
N ALA A 139 17.85 -27.41 -9.48
CA ALA A 139 17.78 -28.28 -10.65
C ALA A 139 16.32 -28.39 -11.11
N MET A 140 16.02 -27.88 -12.31
CA MET A 140 14.66 -27.90 -12.85
C MET A 140 14.53 -28.88 -14.02
N ARG A 141 13.42 -29.60 -14.07
CA ARG A 141 13.10 -30.46 -15.22
C ARG A 141 12.70 -29.60 -16.43
N ALA A 142 13.44 -29.69 -17.54
CA ALA A 142 13.25 -28.84 -18.71
C ALA A 142 11.81 -28.81 -19.28
N SER A 143 11.08 -29.93 -19.22
CA SER A 143 9.73 -30.02 -19.79
C SER A 143 8.58 -29.68 -18.83
N ARG A 144 8.84 -29.53 -17.52
CA ARG A 144 7.77 -29.40 -16.50
C ARG A 144 8.12 -28.53 -15.29
N GLY A 145 9.37 -28.13 -15.12
CA GLY A 145 9.78 -27.24 -14.05
C GLY A 145 9.33 -25.83 -14.36
N PHE A 146 8.46 -25.28 -13.51
CA PHE A 146 8.01 -23.90 -13.60
C PHE A 146 8.09 -23.26 -12.22
N LEU A 147 8.85 -22.16 -12.10
CA LEU A 147 8.83 -21.29 -10.93
C LEU A 147 7.82 -20.17 -11.21
N CYS A 148 6.70 -20.21 -10.52
CA CYS A 148 5.64 -19.22 -10.64
C CYS A 148 5.57 -18.42 -9.34
N MET A 149 6.29 -17.31 -9.28
CA MET A 149 6.00 -16.32 -8.25
C MET A 149 4.73 -15.60 -8.67
N SER A 150 3.57 -15.96 -8.10
CA SER A 150 2.49 -14.98 -8.11
C SER A 150 2.97 -13.82 -7.25
N GLU A 151 2.64 -12.59 -7.64
CA GLU A 151 2.72 -11.41 -6.76
C GLU A 151 1.69 -11.51 -5.61
N GLY A 152 1.42 -12.73 -5.15
CA GLY A 152 0.50 -13.09 -4.10
C GLY A 152 1.24 -13.21 -2.79
N SER A 153 1.15 -12.14 -2.02
CA SER A 153 1.35 -12.11 -0.56
C SER A 153 2.78 -12.28 -0.04
N LEU A 154 3.56 -11.19 -0.08
CA LEU A 154 4.58 -10.97 0.95
C LEU A 154 4.56 -9.61 1.64
N ASN A 155 3.56 -8.78 1.34
CA ASN A 155 3.25 -7.60 2.12
C ASN A 155 1.75 -7.22 1.98
N ASP A 156 1.16 -6.69 3.06
CA ASP A 156 0.02 -5.74 3.00
C ASP A 156 0.54 -4.38 2.45
N VAL A 157 1.42 -4.40 1.44
CA VAL A 157 2.08 -3.26 0.79
C VAL A 157 1.73 -3.39 -0.68
N GLY A 158 0.76 -2.61 -1.12
CA GLY A 158 0.30 -2.61 -2.51
C GLY A 158 -1.08 -2.00 -2.62
N SER A 159 -1.96 -2.27 -1.65
CA SER A 159 -3.29 -1.69 -1.68
C SER A 159 -3.27 -0.22 -1.24
N VAL A 160 -3.80 0.64 -2.11
CA VAL A 160 -3.91 2.08 -1.88
C VAL A 160 -5.37 2.41 -1.62
N ASP A 161 -5.67 2.84 -0.41
CA ASP A 161 -6.97 3.40 -0.07
C ASP A 161 -7.01 4.87 -0.51
N VAL A 162 -7.87 5.20 -1.47
CA VAL A 162 -8.13 6.57 -1.93
C VAL A 162 -9.44 7.05 -1.32
N PHE A 163 -9.41 8.16 -0.59
CA PHE A 163 -10.59 8.80 -0.04
C PHE A 163 -10.88 10.12 -0.75
N SER A 164 -12.17 10.39 -1.01
CA SER A 164 -12.60 11.68 -1.55
C SER A 164 -13.90 12.14 -0.91
N TRP A 165 -14.01 13.45 -0.70
CA TRP A 165 -15.17 14.10 -0.08
C TRP A 165 -15.82 15.06 -1.08
N ILE A 166 -17.08 14.82 -1.46
CA ILE A 166 -17.81 15.72 -2.37
C ILE A 166 -18.78 16.61 -1.61
N ARG A 167 -18.83 17.90 -1.96
CA ARG A 167 -19.78 18.85 -1.38
C ARG A 167 -21.21 18.67 -1.91
N CYS A 168 -21.31 18.47 -3.22
CA CYS A 168 -22.56 18.31 -3.94
C CYS A 168 -22.62 16.89 -4.51
N LEU A 169 -23.81 16.32 -4.68
CA LEU A 169 -23.98 14.97 -5.25
C LEU A 169 -23.75 14.98 -6.77
N ASP A 170 -22.52 15.25 -7.19
CA ASP A 170 -22.08 15.18 -8.57
C ASP A 170 -21.12 13.99 -8.76
N LEU A 171 -21.67 12.86 -9.16
CA LEU A 171 -20.92 11.60 -9.33
C LEU A 171 -19.99 11.62 -10.55
N ARG A 172 -20.08 12.62 -11.44
CA ARG A 172 -19.23 12.71 -12.64
C ARG A 172 -17.78 12.95 -12.25
N THR A 173 -17.55 13.82 -11.27
CA THR A 173 -16.23 14.14 -10.74
C THR A 173 -15.56 12.88 -10.18
N LEU A 174 -16.29 12.12 -9.35
CA LEU A 174 -15.84 10.82 -8.84
C LEU A 174 -15.55 9.80 -9.94
N ALA A 175 -16.39 9.73 -10.98
CA ALA A 175 -16.16 8.83 -12.10
C ALA A 175 -14.88 9.19 -12.87
N VAL A 176 -14.64 10.47 -13.11
CA VAL A 176 -13.42 10.98 -13.76
C VAL A 176 -12.19 10.71 -12.89
N LEU A 177 -12.26 11.01 -11.59
CA LEU A 177 -11.19 10.72 -10.63
C LEU A 177 -10.86 9.21 -10.64
N THR A 178 -11.87 8.35 -10.54
CA THR A 178 -11.68 6.89 -10.56
C THR A 178 -11.01 6.43 -11.85
N ASN A 179 -11.57 6.83 -13.00
CA ASN A 179 -11.10 6.36 -14.29
C ASN A 179 -9.70 6.88 -14.64
N SER A 180 -9.39 8.14 -14.30
CA SER A 180 -8.06 8.71 -14.50
C SER A 180 -7.01 8.03 -13.59
N THR A 181 -7.37 7.73 -12.35
CA THR A 181 -6.50 7.01 -11.40
C THR A 181 -6.25 5.57 -11.86
N LEU A 182 -7.29 4.82 -12.22
CA LEU A 182 -7.16 3.44 -12.69
C LEU A 182 -6.40 3.35 -14.02
N SER A 183 -6.64 4.26 -14.95
CA SER A 183 -5.95 4.25 -16.25
C SER A 183 -4.47 4.64 -16.17
N SER A 184 -4.07 5.37 -15.13
CA SER A 184 -2.67 5.72 -14.86
C SER A 184 -1.94 4.69 -13.99
N SER A 185 -2.67 3.74 -13.40
CA SER A 185 -2.15 2.74 -12.46
C SER A 185 -1.48 1.55 -13.17
N SER A 186 -0.49 0.95 -12.51
CA SER A 186 0.11 -0.32 -12.96
C SER A 186 -0.57 -1.56 -12.39
N ASP A 187 -1.30 -1.40 -11.28
CA ASP A 187 -2.05 -2.47 -10.64
C ASP A 187 -3.41 -1.94 -10.13
N PRO A 188 -4.38 -1.76 -11.04
CA PRO A 188 -5.65 -1.10 -10.73
C PRO A 188 -6.51 -1.88 -9.72
N HIS A 189 -6.27 -3.19 -9.58
CA HIS A 189 -7.03 -4.06 -8.67
C HIS A 189 -6.66 -3.88 -7.19
N ASN A 190 -5.53 -3.24 -6.91
CA ASN A 190 -5.10 -2.94 -5.55
C ASN A 190 -5.55 -1.55 -5.07
N ILE A 191 -6.23 -0.76 -5.91
CA ILE A 191 -6.71 0.57 -5.53
C ILE A 191 -8.17 0.47 -5.08
N SER A 192 -8.43 0.88 -3.85
CA SER A 192 -9.77 0.90 -3.26
C SER A 192 -10.22 2.34 -3.06
N PHE A 193 -11.36 2.71 -3.64
CA PHE A 193 -11.90 4.07 -3.55
C PHE A 193 -12.99 4.15 -2.47
N HIS A 194 -12.94 5.18 -1.63
CA HIS A 194 -13.89 5.41 -0.55
C HIS A 194 -14.46 6.81 -0.67
N TYR A 195 -15.68 6.90 -1.20
CA TYR A 195 -16.32 8.17 -1.52
C TYR A 195 -17.31 8.60 -0.45
N LEU A 196 -17.18 9.85 -0.02
CA LEU A 196 -18.06 10.48 0.95
C LEU A 196 -18.99 11.48 0.30
N ILE A 197 -20.27 11.14 0.25
CA ILE A 197 -21.33 11.93 -0.41
C ILE A 197 -22.18 12.71 0.60
N PRO A 198 -22.74 13.89 0.21
CA PRO A 198 -23.49 14.75 1.13
C PRO A 198 -24.71 14.07 1.75
N GLU A 199 -25.15 14.61 2.90
CA GLU A 199 -26.41 14.22 3.54
C GLU A 199 -27.59 14.38 2.56
N GLY A 200 -28.51 13.40 2.57
CA GLY A 200 -29.65 13.36 1.65
C GLY A 200 -29.37 12.65 0.32
N GLY A 201 -28.11 12.37 -0.01
CA GLY A 201 -27.76 11.46 -1.10
C GLY A 201 -28.09 10.01 -0.76
N ASN A 202 -28.64 9.27 -1.74
CA ASN A 202 -28.83 7.83 -1.62
C ASN A 202 -27.51 7.13 -1.94
N ASP A 203 -26.82 6.66 -0.90
CA ASP A 203 -25.52 5.97 -0.97
C ASP A 203 -25.58 4.71 -1.84
N LYS A 204 -26.60 3.86 -1.66
CA LYS A 204 -26.82 2.67 -2.49
C LYS A 204 -27.03 3.01 -3.95
N LEU A 205 -27.92 3.96 -4.25
CA LEU A 205 -28.19 4.38 -5.63
C LEU A 205 -26.94 4.97 -6.28
N SER A 206 -26.19 5.78 -5.54
CA SER A 206 -24.95 6.40 -6.02
C SER A 206 -23.87 5.37 -6.29
N TYR A 207 -23.73 4.39 -5.38
CA TYR A 207 -22.87 3.22 -5.56
C TYR A 207 -23.24 2.46 -6.85
N PHE A 208 -24.52 2.11 -7.04
CA PHE A 208 -24.94 1.38 -8.25
C PHE A 208 -24.69 2.19 -9.53
N LYS A 209 -24.95 3.50 -9.53
CA LYS A 209 -24.65 4.37 -10.67
C LYS A 209 -23.15 4.37 -11.01
N LEU A 210 -22.29 4.47 -10.01
CA LEU A 210 -20.84 4.40 -10.22
C LEU A 210 -20.40 3.01 -10.68
N LYS A 211 -20.94 1.93 -10.12
CA LYS A 211 -20.63 0.55 -10.54
C LYS A 211 -21.08 0.22 -11.97
N VAL A 212 -22.15 0.85 -12.46
CA VAL A 212 -22.54 0.71 -13.88
C VAL A 212 -21.49 1.33 -14.80
N LEU A 213 -20.91 2.47 -14.41
CA LEU A 213 -19.86 3.14 -15.18
C LEU A 213 -18.48 2.47 -14.99
N LEU A 214 -18.25 1.88 -13.82
CA LEU A 214 -16.96 1.35 -13.37
C LEU A 214 -17.17 -0.05 -12.76
N PRO A 215 -17.45 -1.06 -13.60
CA PRO A 215 -17.85 -2.39 -13.15
C PRO A 215 -16.74 -3.14 -12.42
N ASP A 216 -15.48 -2.90 -12.76
CA ASP A 216 -14.33 -3.62 -12.22
C ASP A 216 -13.61 -2.87 -11.08
N SER A 217 -13.98 -1.62 -10.81
CA SER A 217 -13.35 -0.83 -9.75
C SER A 217 -13.78 -1.30 -8.35
N ASP A 218 -12.84 -1.36 -7.42
CA ASP A 218 -13.16 -1.50 -6.00
C ASP A 218 -13.51 -0.12 -5.42
N LEU A 219 -14.80 0.13 -5.19
CA LEU A 219 -15.27 1.39 -4.63
C LEU A 219 -16.34 1.19 -3.57
N THR A 220 -16.38 2.10 -2.61
CA THR A 220 -17.44 2.22 -1.61
C THR A 220 -17.98 3.65 -1.63
N VAL A 221 -19.29 3.78 -1.36
CA VAL A 221 -19.95 5.07 -1.23
C VAL A 221 -20.59 5.14 0.13
N THR A 222 -20.21 6.14 0.91
CA THR A 222 -20.65 6.35 2.29
C THR A 222 -21.27 7.73 2.42
N SER A 223 -22.42 7.81 3.09
CA SER A 223 -22.99 9.11 3.44
C SER A 223 -22.13 9.80 4.51
N GLN A 224 -21.87 11.09 4.33
CA GLN A 224 -21.21 11.95 5.32
C GLN A 224 -21.93 11.98 6.67
N LYS A 225 -23.23 11.61 6.70
CA LYS A 225 -23.98 11.40 7.93
C LYS A 225 -23.27 10.42 8.89
N GLN A 226 -22.64 9.36 8.39
CA GLN A 226 -21.93 8.40 9.25
C GLN A 226 -20.75 9.03 9.99
N ILE A 227 -20.09 10.03 9.39
CA ILE A 227 -19.04 10.79 10.07
C ILE A 227 -19.66 11.78 11.05
N LYS A 228 -20.69 12.50 10.62
CA LYS A 228 -21.41 13.46 11.47
C LYS A 228 -21.90 12.84 12.77
N ASP A 229 -22.54 11.67 12.67
CA ASP A 229 -23.07 10.94 13.82
C ASP A 229 -21.97 10.54 14.81
N LYS A 230 -20.74 10.26 14.32
CA LYS A 230 -19.57 9.94 15.16
C LYS A 230 -18.90 11.18 15.77
N LEU A 231 -19.15 12.38 15.25
CA LEU A 231 -18.46 13.60 15.70
C LEU A 231 -19.06 14.20 16.98
N ASN A 232 -20.18 13.68 17.49
CA ASN A 232 -20.92 14.24 18.63
C ASN A 232 -21.13 15.76 18.44
N VAL A 233 -21.84 16.14 17.36
CA VAL A 233 -22.03 17.54 16.93
C VAL A 233 -22.66 18.44 17.99
N ALA A 234 -23.35 17.87 18.99
CA ALA A 234 -23.85 18.60 20.15
C ALA A 234 -22.74 19.20 21.04
N THR A 235 -21.50 18.73 20.94
CA THR A 235 -20.35 19.29 21.67
C THR A 235 -19.72 20.45 20.89
N PRO A 236 -19.12 21.47 21.54
CA PRO A 236 -18.44 22.57 20.84
C PRO A 236 -17.38 22.09 19.84
N LYS A 237 -16.63 21.04 20.20
CA LYS A 237 -15.62 20.41 19.35
C LYS A 237 -16.25 19.69 18.15
N GLY A 238 -17.33 18.96 18.35
CA GLY A 238 -18.05 18.28 17.28
C GLY A 238 -18.70 19.26 16.30
N ASN A 239 -19.31 20.32 16.83
CA ASN A 239 -19.90 21.41 16.04
C ASN A 239 -18.83 22.11 15.19
N PHE A 240 -17.72 22.53 15.80
CA PHE A 240 -16.61 23.16 15.08
C PHE A 240 -16.10 22.29 13.92
N LEU A 241 -15.82 21.01 14.19
CA LEU A 241 -15.36 20.07 13.16
C LEU A 241 -16.36 19.90 12.02
N TRP A 242 -17.66 19.98 12.32
CA TRP A 242 -18.70 19.89 11.31
C TRP A 242 -18.86 21.18 10.51
N LEU A 243 -18.65 22.36 11.12
CA LEU A 243 -18.71 23.64 10.39
C LEU A 243 -17.64 23.71 9.29
N PHE A 244 -16.44 23.19 9.55
CA PHE A 244 -15.32 23.15 8.61
C PHE A 244 -15.12 21.74 8.00
N HIS A 245 -16.20 20.99 7.80
CA HIS A 245 -16.10 19.59 7.39
C HIS A 245 -15.54 19.38 5.98
N ILE A 246 -15.53 20.42 5.15
CA ILE A 246 -14.99 20.38 3.80
C ILE A 246 -13.46 20.50 3.87
N GLU A 247 -13.00 21.56 4.51
CA GLU A 247 -11.59 21.91 4.69
C GLU A 247 -10.87 20.88 5.58
N LEU A 248 -11.58 20.36 6.59
CA LEU A 248 -11.05 19.36 7.51
C LEU A 248 -11.39 17.91 7.11
N SER A 249 -11.98 17.69 5.93
CA SER A 249 -12.44 16.36 5.50
C SER A 249 -11.39 15.25 5.67
N PRO A 250 -10.09 15.42 5.34
CA PRO A 250 -9.10 14.36 5.51
C PRO A 250 -8.91 14.00 7.00
N PHE A 251 -8.94 15.00 7.88
CA PHE A 251 -8.81 14.82 9.33
C PHE A 251 -10.04 14.19 9.95
N LEU A 252 -11.24 14.51 9.45
CA LEU A 252 -12.48 13.87 9.88
C LEU A 252 -12.49 12.39 9.49
N ILE A 253 -12.04 12.05 8.29
CA ILE A 253 -11.89 10.66 7.83
C ILE A 253 -10.93 9.91 8.76
N ALA A 254 -9.75 10.46 9.02
CA ALA A 254 -8.75 9.87 9.90
C ALA A 254 -9.29 9.64 11.33
N LYS A 255 -10.10 10.57 11.85
CA LYS A 255 -10.67 10.49 13.21
C LYS A 255 -11.88 9.55 13.31
N SER A 256 -12.70 9.45 12.26
CA SER A 256 -13.98 8.69 12.26
C SER A 256 -13.81 7.16 12.26
N GLN A 257 -12.58 6.67 12.33
CA GLN A 257 -12.20 5.25 12.24
C GLN A 257 -12.56 4.56 10.92
N LEU A 258 -12.97 5.32 9.89
CA LEU A 258 -13.25 4.76 8.57
C LEU A 258 -11.99 4.17 7.93
N SER A 259 -10.84 4.78 8.18
CA SER A 259 -9.54 4.17 7.91
C SER A 259 -8.61 4.28 9.13
N LYS A 260 -8.23 3.11 9.69
CA LYS A 260 -7.14 2.99 10.68
C LYS A 260 -5.78 2.74 10.01
N LYS A 261 -5.77 2.67 8.67
CA LYS A 261 -4.59 2.46 7.85
C LYS A 261 -4.17 3.78 7.20
N ARG A 262 -2.96 3.81 6.64
CA ARG A 262 -2.51 4.90 5.79
C ARG A 262 -3.45 4.99 4.58
N PHE A 263 -3.76 6.20 4.12
CA PHE A 263 -4.60 6.41 2.93
C PHE A 263 -4.17 7.67 2.18
N VAL A 264 -4.58 7.79 0.93
CA VAL A 264 -4.42 8.99 0.11
C VAL A 264 -5.77 9.71 0.06
N TYR A 265 -5.79 10.98 0.43
CA TYR A 265 -6.93 11.86 0.16
C TYR A 265 -6.72 12.54 -1.19
N ILE A 266 -7.76 12.53 -2.03
CA ILE A 266 -7.76 13.24 -3.31
C ILE A 266 -9.07 14.01 -3.45
N ALA A 267 -8.99 15.32 -3.73
CA ALA A 267 -10.15 16.14 -4.04
C ALA A 267 -10.88 15.61 -5.29
N ALA A 268 -12.21 15.60 -5.24
CA ALA A 268 -13.02 14.91 -6.24
C ALA A 268 -12.91 15.49 -7.66
N ASP A 269 -12.50 16.75 -7.78
CA ASP A 269 -12.28 17.50 -9.01
C ASP A 269 -10.86 17.35 -9.58
N SER A 270 -10.01 16.53 -8.95
CA SER A 270 -8.67 16.22 -9.45
C SER A 270 -8.68 15.15 -10.55
N ILE A 271 -7.77 15.29 -11.51
CA ILE A 271 -7.49 14.30 -12.56
C ILE A 271 -6.09 13.74 -12.34
N ILE A 272 -5.99 12.44 -12.15
CA ILE A 272 -4.72 11.77 -11.88
C ILE A 272 -4.09 11.32 -13.20
N LYS A 273 -2.82 11.72 -13.41
CA LYS A 273 -2.00 11.33 -14.58
C LYS A 273 -0.81 10.45 -14.21
N GLY A 274 -0.58 10.24 -12.92
CA GLY A 274 0.54 9.46 -12.38
C GLY A 274 0.05 8.24 -11.62
N LYS A 275 1.00 7.42 -11.16
CA LYS A 275 0.72 6.23 -10.35
C LYS A 275 0.48 6.65 -8.91
N VAL A 276 -0.75 6.48 -8.42
CA VAL A 276 -1.10 6.77 -7.03
C VAL A 276 -0.37 5.83 -6.05
N GLU A 277 0.09 4.68 -6.55
CA GLU A 277 0.88 3.69 -5.83
C GLU A 277 2.22 4.24 -5.37
N ASP A 278 2.85 5.13 -6.15
CA ASP A 278 4.11 5.77 -5.80
C ASP A 278 3.91 6.68 -4.58
N LEU A 279 2.78 7.40 -4.54
CA LEU A 279 2.40 8.22 -3.39
C LEU A 279 2.10 7.36 -2.16
N GLY A 280 1.36 6.25 -2.32
CA GLY A 280 1.06 5.34 -1.21
C GLY A 280 2.30 4.71 -0.55
N ARG A 281 3.37 4.51 -1.34
CA ARG A 281 4.65 3.93 -0.90
C ARG A 281 5.63 4.95 -0.30
N MET A 282 5.33 6.24 -0.38
CA MET A 282 6.22 7.28 0.13
C MET A 282 6.49 7.10 1.64
N GLU A 283 7.74 7.31 2.04
CA GLU A 283 8.17 7.22 3.44
C GLU A 283 7.99 8.57 4.12
N LEU A 284 7.01 8.68 5.01
CA LEU A 284 6.79 9.90 5.81
C LEU A 284 7.71 9.99 7.04
N GLY A 285 8.56 9.00 7.31
CA GLY A 285 9.40 8.99 8.51
C GLY A 285 8.57 9.19 9.80
N GLY A 286 8.85 10.24 10.56
CA GLY A 286 8.09 10.62 11.76
C GLY A 286 6.81 11.42 11.50
N TYR A 287 6.58 11.89 10.26
CA TYR A 287 5.47 12.77 9.93
C TYR A 287 4.15 12.01 9.74
N ALA A 288 3.05 12.67 10.07
CA ALA A 288 1.71 12.11 9.95
C ALA A 288 1.04 12.41 8.60
N ILE A 289 1.53 13.40 7.86
CA ILE A 289 0.92 13.92 6.64
C ILE A 289 2.03 14.20 5.63
N GLY A 290 1.83 13.79 4.38
CA GLY A 290 2.53 14.32 3.22
C GLY A 290 1.58 15.16 2.39
N ALA A 291 2.02 16.33 1.97
CA ALA A 291 1.24 17.29 1.19
C ALA A 291 2.11 17.89 0.08
N VAL A 292 1.46 18.46 -0.93
CA VAL A 292 2.15 19.21 -1.99
C VAL A 292 2.24 20.68 -1.57
N GLU A 293 3.36 21.33 -1.83
CA GLU A 293 3.52 22.77 -1.64
C GLU A 293 3.05 23.53 -2.90
N ASP A 294 2.23 24.56 -2.68
CA ASP A 294 1.85 25.56 -3.67
C ASP A 294 2.62 26.86 -3.40
N CYS A 295 3.79 26.98 -4.01
CA CYS A 295 4.65 28.17 -3.90
C CYS A 295 4.16 29.36 -4.74
N SER A 296 3.01 29.26 -5.43
CA SER A 296 2.37 30.43 -6.04
C SER A 296 1.72 31.33 -4.99
N LYS A 297 1.53 30.82 -3.77
CA LYS A 297 0.98 31.51 -2.60
C LYS A 297 1.97 31.44 -1.46
N ARG A 298 2.27 32.58 -0.83
CA ARG A 298 3.14 32.64 0.34
C ARG A 298 2.34 32.85 1.61
N LEU A 299 2.87 32.40 2.74
CA LEU A 299 2.24 32.59 4.05
C LEU A 299 1.96 34.07 4.35
N SER A 300 2.91 34.95 4.00
CA SER A 300 2.81 36.41 4.17
C SER A 300 1.66 37.06 3.40
N ASP A 301 1.16 36.42 2.34
CA ASP A 301 0.03 36.93 1.56
C ASP A 301 -1.30 36.80 2.31
N TYR A 302 -1.38 35.91 3.31
CA TYR A 302 -2.62 35.55 4.01
C TYR A 302 -2.61 35.92 5.49
N ILE A 303 -1.43 35.99 6.12
CA ILE A 303 -1.31 36.26 7.55
C ILE A 303 -0.18 37.27 7.79
N SER A 304 -0.50 38.33 8.54
CA SER A 304 0.50 39.30 9.00
C SER A 304 1.54 38.65 9.90
N MET A 305 2.82 38.86 9.60
CA MET A 305 3.95 38.36 10.41
C MET A 305 3.98 38.98 11.81
N ASP A 306 3.49 40.21 11.97
CA ASP A 306 3.35 40.86 13.27
C ASP A 306 2.31 40.14 14.15
N VAL A 307 1.20 39.72 13.54
CA VAL A 307 0.15 38.95 14.21
C VAL A 307 0.69 37.57 14.62
N LEU A 308 1.36 36.86 13.71
CA LEU A 308 2.00 35.58 14.04
C LEU A 308 3.02 35.70 15.18
N SER A 309 3.85 36.74 15.15
CA SER A 309 4.82 37.03 16.21
C SER A 309 4.16 37.37 17.54
N ALA A 310 3.03 38.09 17.53
CA ALA A 310 2.24 38.36 18.72
C ALA A 310 1.62 37.07 19.30
N ILE A 311 1.06 36.22 18.44
CA ILE A 311 0.50 34.92 18.84
C ILE A 311 1.60 34.01 19.40
N GLN A 312 2.79 34.00 18.80
CA GLN A 312 3.92 33.22 19.29
C GLN A 312 4.36 33.64 20.70
N ARG A 313 4.39 34.96 20.98
CA ARG A 313 4.69 35.49 22.31
C ARG A 313 3.60 35.15 23.33
N ALA A 314 2.32 35.28 22.94
CA ALA A 314 1.18 35.01 23.83
C ALA A 314 0.94 33.51 24.06
N GLY A 315 1.26 32.68 23.06
CA GLY A 315 1.01 31.25 23.00
C GLY A 315 2.20 30.38 23.36
N ALA A 316 3.30 30.95 23.88
CA ALA A 316 4.55 30.26 24.20
C ALA A 316 4.40 29.09 25.20
N THR A 317 3.26 29.01 25.89
CA THR A 317 2.91 27.91 26.82
C THR A 317 2.29 26.69 26.13
N PHE A 318 1.82 26.82 24.89
CA PHE A 318 1.19 25.72 24.14
C PHE A 318 2.21 24.95 23.32
N SER A 319 2.20 23.62 23.41
CA SER A 319 3.17 22.75 22.72
C SER A 319 3.06 22.77 21.20
N TRP A 320 1.93 23.21 20.64
CA TRP A 320 1.67 23.29 19.20
C TRP A 320 2.00 24.66 18.60
N VAL A 321 2.49 25.61 19.40
CA VAL A 321 3.00 26.89 18.91
C VAL A 321 4.53 26.77 18.81
N PRO A 322 5.11 26.81 17.60
CA PRO A 322 6.56 26.74 17.41
C PRO A 322 7.28 27.84 18.19
N LYS A 323 8.44 27.51 18.75
CA LYS A 323 9.33 28.50 19.39
C LYS A 323 10.25 29.22 18.40
N GLU A 324 10.43 28.61 17.24
CA GLU A 324 11.21 29.15 16.14
C GLU A 324 10.37 30.16 15.35
N PRO A 325 10.98 31.21 14.79
CA PRO A 325 10.25 32.20 14.01
C PRO A 325 9.63 31.57 12.76
N TYR A 326 8.45 32.07 12.38
CA TYR A 326 7.79 31.67 11.14
C TYR A 326 8.57 32.17 9.92
N ASN A 327 8.69 31.33 8.90
CA ASN A 327 9.24 31.74 7.61
C ASN A 327 8.14 32.43 6.79
N GLU A 328 8.30 33.71 6.51
CA GLU A 328 7.34 34.51 5.75
C GLU A 328 7.22 34.10 4.28
N ASP A 329 8.30 33.51 3.75
CA ASP A 329 8.39 33.00 2.39
C ASP A 329 7.91 31.55 2.24
N ALA A 330 7.43 30.93 3.33
CA ALA A 330 6.93 29.57 3.30
C ALA A 330 5.77 29.42 2.30
N CYS A 331 5.86 28.40 1.45
CA CYS A 331 4.81 28.03 0.52
C CYS A 331 3.59 27.50 1.27
N LEU A 332 2.40 27.77 0.75
CA LEU A 332 1.19 27.16 1.32
C LEU A 332 1.07 25.69 0.90
N LEU A 333 0.33 24.92 1.69
CA LEU A 333 0.04 23.52 1.35
C LEU A 333 -1.20 23.46 0.45
N ASP A 334 -1.11 22.64 -0.58
CA ASP A 334 -2.24 22.20 -1.36
C ASP A 334 -2.92 21.00 -0.65
N PHE A 335 -4.22 21.14 -0.40
CA PHE A 335 -5.03 20.13 0.28
C PHE A 335 -5.74 19.19 -0.69
N ASP A 336 -5.56 19.37 -2.00
CA ASP A 336 -6.21 18.55 -3.02
C ASP A 336 -5.63 17.13 -3.06
N VAL A 337 -4.36 16.94 -2.70
CA VAL A 337 -3.72 15.61 -2.62
C VAL A 337 -2.91 15.50 -1.33
N LEU A 338 -3.32 14.59 -0.44
CA LEU A 338 -2.65 14.35 0.84
C LEU A 338 -2.39 12.87 1.08
N LEU A 339 -1.19 12.53 1.54
CA LEU A 339 -0.90 11.22 2.10
C LEU A 339 -1.08 11.28 3.61
N MET A 340 -1.99 10.46 4.15
CA MET A 340 -2.40 10.52 5.55
C MET A 340 -1.96 9.26 6.30
N GLU A 341 -1.32 9.44 7.45
CA GLU A 341 -1.03 8.40 8.43
C GLU A 341 -1.80 8.64 9.74
N PRO A 342 -3.06 8.18 9.85
CA PRO A 342 -3.92 8.45 11.00
C PRO A 342 -3.33 8.09 12.36
N ARG A 343 -2.44 7.08 12.41
CA ARG A 343 -1.82 6.59 13.64
C ARG A 343 -0.77 7.55 14.21
N LYS A 344 -0.19 8.40 13.36
CA LYS A 344 0.82 9.39 13.75
C LYS A 344 0.22 10.76 14.06
N LEU A 345 -1.07 10.98 13.78
CA LEU A 345 -1.72 12.25 14.09
C LEU A 345 -1.74 12.50 15.59
N GLU A 346 -1.33 13.71 15.99
CA GLU A 346 -1.34 14.10 17.38
C GLU A 346 -2.76 14.16 17.97
N LYS A 347 -2.90 13.72 19.22
CA LYS A 347 -4.18 13.77 19.95
C LYS A 347 -4.69 15.20 20.14
N THR A 348 -3.77 16.17 20.19
CA THR A 348 -4.00 17.60 20.37
C THR A 348 -4.38 18.33 19.09
N LEU A 349 -4.24 17.71 17.91
CA LEU A 349 -4.40 18.36 16.61
C LEU A 349 -5.72 19.14 16.46
N ILE A 350 -6.85 18.54 16.84
CA ILE A 350 -8.13 19.25 16.72
C ILE A 350 -8.19 20.43 17.69
N THR A 351 -7.63 20.28 18.90
CA THR A 351 -7.59 21.35 19.89
C THR A 351 -6.70 22.49 19.41
N SER A 352 -5.57 22.20 18.76
CA SER A 352 -4.69 23.22 18.18
C SER A 352 -5.36 23.94 17.00
N ILE A 353 -6.01 23.21 16.08
CA ILE A 353 -6.77 23.82 14.97
C ILE A 353 -7.87 24.75 15.50
N MET A 354 -8.64 24.29 16.49
CA MET A 354 -9.67 25.13 17.11
C MET A 354 -9.07 26.39 17.74
N TRP A 355 -7.97 26.24 18.47
CA TRP A 355 -7.27 27.38 19.09
C TRP A 355 -6.83 28.40 18.04
N TRP A 356 -6.17 27.95 16.97
CA TRP A 356 -5.76 28.80 15.85
C TRP A 356 -6.94 29.45 15.14
N ALA A 357 -8.01 28.71 14.87
CA ALA A 357 -9.21 29.27 14.26
C ALA A 357 -9.83 30.36 15.15
N THR A 358 -9.98 30.12 16.46
CA THR A 358 -10.53 31.12 17.37
C THR A 358 -9.61 32.31 17.62
N GLY A 359 -8.30 32.07 17.74
CA GLY A 359 -7.29 33.11 18.00
C GLY A 359 -7.06 34.01 16.79
N CYS A 360 -6.91 33.42 15.60
CA CYS A 360 -6.82 34.19 14.36
C CYS A 360 -8.14 34.90 14.05
N LEU A 361 -9.32 34.30 14.27
CA LEU A 361 -10.60 35.02 14.05
C LEU A 361 -10.80 36.22 14.99
N GLN A 362 -10.20 36.21 16.18
CA GLN A 362 -10.27 37.34 17.12
C GLN A 362 -9.28 38.46 16.79
N GLN A 363 -8.21 38.19 16.05
CA GLN A 363 -7.09 39.11 15.83
C GLN A 363 -6.86 39.49 14.35
N CYS A 364 -7.33 38.68 13.40
CA CYS A 364 -7.40 39.00 11.99
C CYS A 364 -8.69 39.77 11.73
N ARG A 365 -8.66 41.08 11.95
CA ARG A 365 -9.52 41.98 11.16
C ARG A 365 -8.90 42.10 9.77
N TYR A 366 -9.76 42.11 8.76
CA TYR A 366 -9.47 42.55 7.40
C TYR A 366 -8.58 43.80 7.37
#